data_AF-A0A427B887-F1
#
_entry.id   AF-A0A427B887-F1
#
_cell.length_a   1.000
_cell.length_b   1.000
_cell.length_c   1.000
_cell.angle_alpha   90.00
_cell.angle_beta   90.00
_cell.angle_gamma   90.00
#
_symmetry.space_group_name_H-M   'P 1'
#
loop_
_entity.id
_entity.type
_entity.pdbx_description
1 polymer ?
#
loop_
_entity_poly.entity_id
_entity_poly.type
_entity_poly.pdbx_seq_one_letter_code
_entity_poly.pdbx_strand_id
1 'polypeptide(L)'
;MGYQITNLQQEINALRSGGGPEAVAAVEERAVELEKELEKMKHERDEAFLRIETSDKELNDVRSDLSEARRQLKEVGVKAHRTDDDMLKLVKELESVRAGLSRQAIDDYKGSTGFKEGLKRMGRVSYEYGYRVALTRFRLLHPDLEVEENPFTIRPEDDSVSMERQQTFNDLDSPES
;
A
#
# COMPACT_ATOMS: atom_id res chain seq x y z
N MET A 1 -78.22 36.73 60.06
CA MET A 1 -77.23 37.47 59.23
C MET A 1 -75.96 37.87 60.00
N GLY A 2 -75.98 38.19 61.31
CA GLY A 2 -74.77 38.66 62.03
C GLY A 2 -73.69 37.62 62.39
N TYR A 3 -74.04 36.34 62.56
CA TYR A 3 -73.08 35.29 62.97
C TYR A 3 -72.10 34.87 61.86
N GLN A 4 -72.52 34.91 60.59
CA GLN A 4 -71.63 34.65 59.45
C GLN A 4 -70.63 35.79 59.25
N ILE A 5 -71.07 37.04 59.46
CA ILE A 5 -70.23 38.24 59.33
C ILE A 5 -69.15 38.27 60.43
N THR A 6 -69.50 37.90 61.67
CA THR A 6 -68.54 37.87 62.79
C THR A 6 -67.54 36.72 62.66
N ASN A 7 -67.97 35.54 62.20
CA ASN A 7 -67.08 34.42 61.93
C ASN A 7 -66.08 34.77 60.80
N LEU A 8 -66.57 35.33 59.68
CA LEU A 8 -65.72 35.81 58.59
C LEU A 8 -64.75 36.91 59.07
N GLN A 9 -65.19 37.84 59.93
CA GLN A 9 -64.31 38.88 60.47
C GLN A 9 -63.20 38.31 61.36
N GLN A 10 -63.51 37.25 62.12
CA GLN A 10 -62.55 36.57 63.00
C GLN A 10 -61.54 35.74 62.19
N GLU A 11 -61.99 35.09 61.12
CA GLU A 11 -61.14 34.35 60.17
C GLU A 11 -60.22 35.32 59.40
N ILE A 12 -60.75 36.46 58.95
CA ILE A 12 -59.95 37.54 58.32
C ILE A 12 -58.90 38.07 59.29
N ASN A 13 -59.25 38.31 60.56
CA ASN A 13 -58.30 38.78 61.56
C ASN A 13 -57.24 37.72 61.93
N ALA A 14 -57.62 36.44 61.98
CA ALA A 14 -56.71 35.33 62.21
C ALA A 14 -55.70 35.22 61.06
N LEU A 15 -56.16 35.29 59.80
CA LEU A 15 -55.30 35.33 58.61
C LEU A 15 -54.38 36.56 58.61
N ARG A 16 -54.89 37.72 59.03
CA ARG A 16 -54.11 38.97 59.16
C ARG A 16 -53.09 38.94 60.30
N SER A 17 -53.30 38.08 61.32
CA SER A 17 -52.36 37.86 62.43
C SER A 17 -51.38 36.71 62.18
N GLY A 18 -51.76 35.74 61.34
CA GLY A 18 -50.96 34.55 61.02
C GLY A 18 -49.86 34.83 59.98
N GLY A 19 -50.08 35.79 59.08
CA GLY A 19 -49.02 36.42 58.29
C GLY A 19 -48.36 37.55 59.07
N GLY A 20 -47.55 37.21 60.07
CA GLY A 20 -46.82 38.23 60.84
C GLY A 20 -45.89 39.06 59.93
N PRO A 21 -45.62 40.34 60.27
CA PRO A 21 -44.73 41.21 59.47
C PRO A 21 -43.33 40.61 59.24
N GLU A 22 -42.88 39.72 60.12
CA GLU A 22 -41.62 38.97 60.00
C GLU A 22 -41.66 37.90 58.89
N ALA A 23 -42.79 37.19 58.72
CA ALA A 23 -42.96 36.22 57.64
C ALA A 23 -43.07 36.90 56.27
N VAL A 24 -43.66 38.10 56.22
CA VAL A 24 -43.73 38.93 55.00
C VAL A 24 -42.33 39.44 54.62
N ALA A 25 -41.57 39.96 55.60
CA ALA A 25 -40.20 40.42 55.36
C ALA A 25 -39.26 39.29 54.86
N ALA A 26 -39.37 38.08 55.43
CA ALA A 26 -38.59 36.92 54.98
C ALA A 26 -38.94 36.47 53.55
N VAL A 27 -40.20 36.62 53.13
CA VAL A 27 -40.63 36.31 51.75
C VAL A 27 -40.14 37.39 50.78
N GLU A 28 -40.19 38.66 51.17
CA GLU A 28 -39.65 39.77 50.36
C GLU A 28 -38.13 39.65 50.15
N GLU A 29 -37.38 39.31 51.19
CA GLU A 29 -35.92 39.10 51.07
C GLU A 29 -35.59 37.96 50.09
N ARG A 30 -36.31 36.84 50.18
CA ARG A 30 -36.15 35.72 49.24
C ARG A 30 -36.56 36.08 47.82
N ALA A 31 -37.56 36.94 47.64
CA ALA A 31 -37.96 37.40 46.31
C ALA A 31 -36.84 38.23 45.65
N VAL A 32 -36.18 39.10 46.41
CA VAL A 32 -35.03 39.91 45.92
C VAL A 32 -33.83 39.03 45.58
N GLU A 33 -33.55 38.01 46.39
CA GLU A 33 -32.46 37.05 46.11
C GLU A 33 -32.72 36.26 44.83
N LEU A 34 -33.94 35.73 44.65
CA LEU A 34 -34.36 35.03 43.43
C LEU A 34 -34.32 35.93 42.20
N GLU A 35 -34.71 37.20 42.33
CA GLU A 35 -34.63 38.16 41.22
C GLU A 35 -33.18 38.40 40.79
N LYS A 36 -32.26 38.53 41.74
CA LYS A 36 -30.82 38.64 41.47
C LYS A 36 -30.26 37.39 40.79
N GLU A 37 -30.66 36.19 41.23
CA GLU A 37 -30.26 34.94 40.58
C GLU A 37 -30.81 34.82 39.14
N LEU A 38 -32.04 35.26 38.90
CA LEU A 38 -32.62 35.29 37.56
C LEU A 38 -31.85 36.23 36.63
N GLU A 39 -31.48 37.42 37.09
CA GLU A 39 -30.67 38.34 36.27
C GLU A 39 -29.28 37.76 36.00
N LYS A 40 -28.66 37.10 36.98
CA LYS A 40 -27.39 36.39 36.79
C LYS A 40 -27.51 35.28 35.73
N MET A 41 -28.53 34.44 35.84
CA MET A 41 -28.75 33.35 34.87
C MET A 41 -29.08 33.87 33.46
N LYS A 42 -29.79 35.00 33.35
CA LYS A 42 -30.04 35.64 32.05
C LYS A 42 -28.72 36.07 31.40
N HIS A 43 -27.82 36.69 32.17
CA HIS A 43 -26.51 37.11 31.67
C HIS A 43 -25.64 35.91 31.25
N GLU A 44 -25.57 34.87 32.08
CA GLU A 44 -24.82 33.63 31.77
C GLU A 44 -25.37 32.95 30.51
N ARG A 45 -26.69 32.93 30.33
CA ARG A 45 -27.34 32.39 29.13
C ARG A 45 -26.96 33.19 27.88
N ASP A 46 -26.98 34.52 27.95
CA ASP A 46 -26.66 35.37 26.80
C ASP A 46 -25.18 35.22 26.41
N GLU A 47 -24.28 35.09 27.40
CA GLU A 47 -22.86 34.80 27.14
C GLU A 47 -22.67 33.40 26.51
N ALA A 48 -23.36 32.39 27.02
CA ALA A 48 -23.33 31.04 26.44
C ALA A 48 -23.85 31.03 25.00
N PHE A 49 -24.88 31.82 24.69
CA PHE A 49 -25.41 31.96 23.34
C PHE A 49 -24.36 32.55 22.38
N LEU A 50 -23.64 33.59 22.79
CA LEU A 50 -22.54 34.16 21.99
C LEU A 50 -21.39 33.16 21.78
N ARG A 51 -21.08 32.34 22.79
CA ARG A 51 -20.06 31.27 22.67
C ARG A 51 -20.48 30.18 21.67
N ILE A 52 -21.76 29.82 21.64
CA ILE A 52 -22.29 28.88 20.65
C ILE A 52 -22.21 29.49 19.25
N GLU A 53 -22.65 30.74 19.08
CA GLU A 53 -22.62 31.40 17.76
C GLU A 53 -21.19 31.53 17.20
N THR A 54 -20.21 31.82 18.05
CA THR A 54 -18.80 31.87 17.65
C THR A 54 -18.27 30.48 17.28
N SER A 55 -18.55 29.46 18.09
CA SER A 55 -18.15 28.08 17.81
C SER A 55 -18.79 27.54 16.52
N ASP A 56 -20.04 27.89 16.24
CA ASP A 56 -20.74 27.48 15.02
C ASP A 56 -20.11 28.09 13.76
N LYS A 57 -19.62 29.33 13.83
CA LYS A 57 -18.86 29.96 12.74
C LYS A 57 -17.56 29.20 12.49
N GLU A 58 -16.79 28.93 13.55
CA GLU A 58 -15.54 28.15 13.45
C GLU A 58 -15.77 26.74 12.90
N LEU A 59 -16.82 26.05 13.34
CA LEU A 59 -17.17 24.72 12.84
C LEU A 59 -17.53 24.73 11.34
N ASN A 60 -18.21 25.78 10.87
CA ASN A 60 -18.53 25.92 9.46
C ASN A 60 -17.28 26.17 8.61
N ASP A 61 -16.35 26.98 9.09
CA ASP A 61 -15.06 27.24 8.42
C ASP A 61 -14.26 25.93 8.32
N VAL A 62 -14.06 25.23 9.44
CA VAL A 62 -13.36 23.94 9.47
C VAL A 62 -14.03 22.90 8.57
N ARG A 63 -15.37 22.89 8.51
CA ARG A 63 -16.12 21.99 7.63
C ARG A 63 -15.90 22.30 6.15
N SER A 64 -15.76 23.58 5.80
CA SER A 64 -15.39 24.00 4.44
C SER A 64 -13.99 23.51 4.09
N ASP A 65 -13.01 23.75 4.97
CA ASP A 65 -11.61 23.33 4.78
C ASP A 65 -11.49 21.82 4.63
N LEU A 66 -12.20 21.06 5.47
CA LEU A 66 -12.24 19.59 5.37
C LEU A 66 -12.81 19.14 4.02
N SER A 67 -13.83 19.83 3.51
CA SER A 67 -14.44 19.53 2.22
C SER A 67 -13.47 19.81 1.07
N GLU A 68 -12.70 20.90 1.16
CA GLU A 68 -11.65 21.23 0.21
C GLU A 68 -10.50 20.21 0.25
N ALA A 69 -9.97 19.89 1.43
CA ALA A 69 -8.90 18.91 1.59
C ALA A 69 -9.32 17.53 1.04
N ARG A 70 -10.58 17.12 1.27
CA ARG A 70 -11.12 15.88 0.70
C ARG A 70 -11.19 15.91 -0.82
N ARG A 71 -11.49 17.06 -1.44
CA ARG A 71 -11.47 17.23 -2.90
C ARG A 71 -10.04 17.12 -3.43
N GLN A 72 -9.08 17.79 -2.79
CA GLN A 72 -7.67 17.76 -3.18
C GLN A 72 -7.08 16.34 -3.08
N LEU A 73 -7.39 15.59 -2.02
CA LEU A 73 -6.97 14.19 -1.87
C LEU A 73 -7.46 13.30 -3.03
N LYS A 74 -8.71 13.48 -3.47
CA LYS A 74 -9.24 12.75 -4.63
C LYS A 74 -8.48 13.10 -5.91
N GLU A 75 -8.17 14.37 -6.11
CA GLU A 75 -7.41 14.82 -7.28
C GLU A 75 -5.99 14.26 -7.29
N VAL A 76 -5.29 14.31 -6.15
CA VAL A 76 -3.96 13.71 -5.99
C VAL A 76 -4.01 12.20 -6.24
N GLY A 77 -5.02 11.50 -5.71
CA GLY A 77 -5.20 10.07 -5.95
C GLY A 77 -5.38 9.74 -7.44
N VAL A 78 -6.19 10.50 -8.17
CA VAL A 78 -6.35 10.33 -9.62
C VAL A 78 -5.04 10.58 -10.37
N LYS A 79 -4.26 11.59 -9.97
CA LYS A 79 -2.95 11.87 -10.59
C LYS A 79 -1.95 10.74 -10.33
N ALA A 80 -1.89 10.22 -9.11
CA ALA A 80 -1.01 9.10 -8.76
C ALA A 80 -1.34 7.83 -9.56
N HIS A 81 -2.63 7.50 -9.69
CA HIS A 81 -3.03 6.35 -10.52
C HIS A 81 -2.64 6.51 -11.99
N ARG A 82 -2.74 7.73 -12.55
CA ARG A 82 -2.28 7.98 -13.94
C ARG A 82 -0.79 7.76 -14.09
N THR A 83 0.02 8.23 -13.13
CA THR A 83 1.47 8.01 -13.19
C THR A 83 1.82 6.53 -13.05
N ASP A 84 1.09 5.78 -12.22
CA ASP A 84 1.28 4.34 -12.08
C ASP A 84 0.95 3.59 -13.38
N ASP A 85 -0.13 3.97 -14.07
CA ASP A 85 -0.51 3.41 -15.37
C ASP A 85 0.55 3.71 -16.45
N ASP A 86 1.09 4.93 -16.48
CA ASP A 86 2.17 5.31 -17.39
C ASP A 86 3.45 4.50 -17.11
N MET A 87 3.80 4.32 -15.84
CA MET A 87 4.94 3.50 -15.42
C MET A 87 4.75 2.03 -15.81
N LEU A 88 3.56 1.47 -15.61
CA LEU A 88 3.22 0.10 -16.01
C LEU A 88 3.37 -0.08 -17.53
N LYS A 89 2.97 0.92 -18.32
CA LYS A 89 3.15 0.90 -19.78
C LYS A 89 4.63 0.87 -20.16
N LEU A 90 5.45 1.74 -19.55
CA LEU A 90 6.89 1.79 -19.81
C LEU A 90 7.61 0.49 -19.43
N VAL A 91 7.26 -0.11 -18.29
CA VAL A 91 7.81 -1.41 -17.86
C VAL A 91 7.49 -2.50 -18.88
N LYS A 92 6.24 -2.56 -19.36
CA LYS A 92 5.83 -3.53 -20.37
C LYS A 92 6.56 -3.34 -21.70
N GLU A 93 6.79 -2.10 -22.12
CA GLU A 93 7.58 -1.79 -23.31
C GLU A 93 9.04 -2.23 -23.14
N LEU A 94 9.66 -1.95 -22.00
CA LEU A 94 11.03 -2.38 -21.68
C LEU A 94 11.16 -3.90 -21.67
N GLU A 95 10.22 -4.61 -21.04
CA GLU A 95 10.19 -6.08 -21.05
C GLU A 95 10.09 -6.64 -22.47
N SER A 96 9.27 -6.01 -23.33
CA SER A 96 9.15 -6.41 -24.74
C SER A 96 10.45 -6.21 -25.51
N VAL A 97 11.14 -5.08 -25.30
CA VAL A 97 12.44 -4.79 -25.92
C VAL A 97 13.49 -5.79 -25.44
N ARG A 98 13.56 -6.04 -24.13
CA ARG A 98 14.49 -7.03 -23.55
C ARG A 98 14.25 -8.43 -24.11
N ALA A 99 13.00 -8.84 -24.26
CA ALA A 99 12.64 -10.12 -24.85
C ALA A 99 13.07 -10.20 -26.33
N GLY A 100 12.90 -9.11 -27.09
CA GLY A 100 13.38 -8.99 -28.46
C GLY A 100 14.89 -9.13 -28.58
N LEU A 101 15.64 -8.36 -27.78
CA LEU A 101 17.12 -8.43 -27.73
C LEU A 101 17.61 -9.82 -27.32
N SER A 102 16.93 -10.46 -26.37
CA SER A 102 17.29 -11.82 -25.93
C SER A 102 17.09 -12.85 -27.05
N ARG A 103 15.99 -12.75 -27.81
CA ARG A 103 15.76 -13.61 -28.98
C ARG A 103 16.85 -13.41 -30.03
N GLN A 104 17.17 -12.16 -30.34
CA GLN A 104 18.23 -11.84 -31.30
C GLN A 104 19.59 -12.41 -30.86
N ALA A 105 19.99 -12.21 -29.59
CA ALA A 105 21.24 -12.75 -29.07
C ALA A 105 21.32 -14.28 -29.14
N ILE A 106 20.19 -14.97 -28.90
CA ILE A 106 20.10 -16.43 -29.04
C ILE A 106 20.26 -16.85 -30.50
N ASP A 107 19.62 -16.15 -31.43
CA ASP A 107 19.69 -16.45 -32.86
C ASP A 107 21.11 -16.19 -33.40
N ASP A 108 21.75 -15.10 -32.99
CA ASP A 108 23.14 -14.78 -33.31
C ASP A 108 24.10 -15.86 -32.76
N TYR A 109 23.91 -16.28 -31.51
CA TYR A 109 24.68 -17.36 -30.91
C TYR A 109 24.53 -18.68 -31.68
N LYS A 110 23.29 -19.06 -32.01
CA LYS A 110 23.01 -20.26 -32.84
C LYS A 110 23.58 -20.14 -34.25
N GLY A 111 23.65 -18.92 -34.79
CA GLY A 111 24.22 -18.61 -36.09
C GLY A 111 25.75 -18.71 -36.12
N SER A 112 26.40 -18.53 -34.96
CA SER A 112 27.86 -18.49 -34.84
C SER A 112 28.56 -19.78 -35.28
N THR A 113 29.77 -19.63 -35.80
CA THR A 113 30.60 -20.77 -36.23
C THR A 113 30.96 -21.68 -35.05
N GLY A 114 31.25 -21.10 -33.88
CA GLY A 114 31.59 -21.86 -32.68
C GLY A 114 30.46 -22.79 -32.22
N PHE A 115 29.21 -22.31 -32.22
CA PHE A 115 28.05 -23.13 -31.89
C PHE A 115 27.86 -24.29 -32.88
N LYS A 116 27.91 -24.00 -34.19
CA LYS A 116 27.77 -25.02 -35.24
C LYS A 116 28.87 -26.08 -35.16
N GLU A 117 30.10 -25.68 -34.90
CA GLU A 117 31.21 -26.61 -34.75
C GLU A 117 31.09 -27.43 -33.46
N GLY A 118 30.63 -26.81 -32.36
CA GLY A 118 30.26 -27.50 -31.14
C GLY A 118 29.20 -28.58 -31.38
N LEU A 119 28.17 -28.30 -32.17
CA LEU A 119 27.15 -29.29 -32.54
C LEU A 119 27.75 -30.48 -33.32
N LYS A 120 28.69 -30.24 -34.25
CA LYS A 120 29.37 -31.34 -34.96
C LYS A 120 30.19 -32.21 -34.01
N ARG A 121 30.93 -31.59 -33.08
CA ARG A 121 31.70 -32.31 -32.05
C ARG A 121 30.78 -33.14 -31.16
N MET A 122 29.69 -32.57 -30.66
CA MET A 122 28.69 -33.29 -29.85
C MET A 122 28.06 -34.47 -30.60
N GLY A 123 27.74 -34.29 -31.89
CA GLY A 123 27.19 -35.35 -32.73
C GLY A 123 28.16 -36.53 -32.87
N ARG A 124 29.45 -36.25 -33.09
CA ARG A 124 30.50 -37.29 -33.16
C ARG A 124 30.64 -38.06 -31.86
N VAL A 125 30.76 -37.37 -30.72
CA VAL A 125 30.87 -38.02 -29.40
C VAL A 125 29.66 -38.92 -29.13
N SER A 126 28.46 -38.45 -29.44
CA SER A 126 27.22 -39.21 -29.25
C SER A 126 27.16 -40.45 -30.16
N TYR A 127 27.57 -40.30 -31.41
CA TYR A 127 27.65 -41.40 -32.37
C TYR A 127 28.70 -42.44 -31.96
N GLU A 128 29.91 -42.02 -31.59
CA GLU A 128 30.98 -42.90 -31.11
C GLU A 128 30.55 -43.69 -29.88
N TYR A 129 29.91 -43.03 -28.92
CA TYR A 129 29.37 -43.69 -27.73
C TYR A 129 28.32 -44.75 -28.12
N GLY A 130 27.35 -44.38 -28.97
CA GLY A 130 26.33 -45.30 -29.47
C GLY A 130 26.91 -46.49 -30.22
N TYR A 131 27.90 -46.25 -31.09
CA TYR A 131 28.60 -47.28 -31.84
C TYR A 131 29.33 -48.26 -30.92
N ARG A 132 30.06 -47.79 -29.91
CA ARG A 132 30.74 -48.66 -28.93
C ARG A 132 29.75 -49.57 -28.19
N VAL A 133 28.60 -49.03 -27.78
CA VAL A 133 27.54 -49.80 -27.13
C VAL A 133 26.97 -50.85 -28.09
N ALA A 134 26.65 -50.47 -29.33
CA ALA A 134 26.10 -51.37 -30.34
C ALA A 134 27.08 -52.48 -30.71
N LEU A 135 28.37 -52.15 -30.90
CA LEU A 135 29.44 -53.09 -31.20
C LEU A 135 29.61 -54.12 -30.09
N THR A 136 29.58 -53.69 -28.83
CA THR A 136 29.67 -54.60 -27.68
C THR A 136 28.51 -55.60 -27.67
N ARG A 137 27.28 -55.12 -27.94
CA ARG A 137 26.09 -55.98 -28.04
C ARG A 137 26.17 -56.95 -29.23
N PHE A 138 26.64 -56.49 -30.37
CA PHE A 138 26.80 -57.32 -31.57
C PHE A 138 27.78 -58.47 -31.31
N ARG A 139 28.94 -58.18 -30.72
CA ARG A 139 29.95 -59.19 -30.37
C ARG A 139 29.42 -60.22 -29.37
N LEU A 140 28.55 -59.82 -28.45
CA LEU A 140 27.91 -60.75 -27.51
C LEU A 140 26.93 -61.72 -28.22
N LEU A 141 26.26 -61.26 -29.28
CA LEU A 141 25.27 -62.07 -30.02
C LEU A 141 25.91 -62.91 -31.13
N HIS A 142 27.05 -62.46 -31.67
CA HIS A 142 27.73 -63.08 -32.81
C HIS A 142 29.25 -63.14 -32.59
N PRO A 143 29.74 -64.08 -31.74
CA PRO A 143 31.15 -64.12 -31.33
C PRO A 143 32.15 -64.42 -32.45
N ASP A 144 31.70 -65.13 -33.48
CA ASP A 144 32.57 -65.68 -34.53
C ASP A 144 32.70 -64.78 -35.78
N LEU A 145 32.01 -63.63 -35.79
CA LEU A 145 32.03 -62.68 -36.91
C LEU A 145 33.00 -61.52 -36.63
N GLU A 146 34.01 -61.37 -37.48
CA GLU A 146 34.90 -60.21 -37.45
C GLU A 146 34.14 -58.94 -37.83
N VAL A 147 34.34 -57.88 -37.05
CA VAL A 147 33.79 -56.55 -37.33
C VAL A 147 34.96 -55.59 -37.55
N GLU A 148 34.93 -54.90 -38.68
CA GLU A 148 35.89 -53.88 -39.09
C GLU A 148 36.08 -52.81 -38.01
N GLU A 149 37.32 -52.34 -37.85
CA GLU A 149 37.69 -51.37 -36.82
C GLU A 149 36.90 -50.06 -36.95
N ASN A 150 36.59 -49.49 -35.79
CA ASN A 150 35.81 -48.26 -35.71
C ASN A 150 36.51 -47.14 -36.51
N PRO A 151 35.92 -46.61 -37.60
CA PRO A 151 36.54 -45.56 -38.42
C PRO A 151 36.78 -44.23 -37.67
N PHE A 152 36.31 -44.12 -36.42
CA PHE A 152 36.47 -42.95 -35.55
C PHE A 152 37.54 -43.13 -34.44
N THR A 153 38.38 -44.17 -34.49
CA THR A 153 39.53 -44.32 -33.55
C THR A 153 40.71 -43.39 -33.87
N ILE A 154 40.67 -42.69 -35.00
CA ILE A 154 41.57 -41.58 -35.30
C ILE A 154 41.23 -40.48 -34.29
N ARG A 155 42.13 -40.28 -33.32
CA ARG A 155 42.01 -39.23 -32.31
C ARG A 155 41.71 -37.90 -33.01
N PRO A 156 40.70 -37.14 -32.56
CA PRO A 156 40.46 -35.81 -33.12
C PRO A 156 41.72 -34.97 -32.90
N GLU A 157 41.98 -34.00 -33.78
CA GLU A 157 43.05 -33.02 -33.64
C GLU A 157 42.93 -32.10 -32.41
N ASP A 158 42.40 -32.58 -31.27
CA ASP A 158 42.40 -31.92 -29.96
C ASP A 158 43.83 -31.62 -29.47
N ASP A 159 44.86 -32.27 -30.04
CA ASP A 159 46.27 -31.89 -29.84
C ASP A 159 46.64 -30.54 -30.50
N SER A 160 45.83 -30.03 -31.43
CA SER A 160 46.08 -28.78 -32.18
C SER A 160 45.27 -27.57 -31.69
N VAL A 161 44.32 -27.77 -30.77
CA VAL A 161 43.58 -26.67 -30.16
C VAL A 161 44.40 -26.14 -28.98
N SER A 162 45.18 -25.08 -29.22
CA SER A 162 45.88 -24.36 -28.15
C SER A 162 44.87 -23.79 -27.16
N MET A 163 44.70 -24.45 -26.02
CA MET A 163 43.93 -23.93 -24.89
C MET A 163 44.77 -22.83 -24.23
N GLU A 164 44.49 -21.56 -24.53
CA GLU A 164 45.16 -20.43 -23.90
C GLU A 164 44.85 -20.46 -22.39
N ARG A 165 45.84 -20.85 -21.58
CA ARG A 165 45.65 -21.10 -20.14
C ARG A 165 45.45 -19.84 -19.28
N GLN A 166 45.43 -18.66 -19.88
CA GLN A 166 45.39 -17.40 -19.14
C GLN A 166 44.59 -16.34 -19.90
N GLN A 167 43.26 -16.40 -19.75
CA GLN A 167 42.45 -15.20 -19.91
C GLN A 167 42.44 -14.49 -18.55
N THR A 168 43.23 -13.42 -18.42
CA THR A 168 43.15 -12.53 -17.25
C THR A 168 41.81 -11.81 -17.33
N PHE A 169 40.84 -12.28 -16.55
CA PHE A 169 39.66 -11.47 -16.24
C PHE A 169 40.16 -10.28 -15.41
N ASN A 170 40.39 -9.15 -16.08
CA ASN A 170 40.66 -7.90 -15.40
C ASN A 170 39.32 -7.42 -14.81
N ASP A 171 39.08 -7.74 -13.55
CA ASP A 171 37.97 -7.19 -12.75
C ASP A 171 38.29 -5.77 -12.23
N LEU A 172 38.98 -4.95 -13.03
CA LEU A 172 39.22 -3.54 -12.72
C LEU A 172 38.20 -2.65 -13.43
N ASP A 173 36.94 -2.81 -13.03
CA ASP A 173 35.95 -1.72 -13.08
C ASP A 173 35.37 -1.56 -11.67
N SER A 174 36.22 -1.08 -10.75
CA SER A 174 35.71 -0.36 -9.58
C SER A 174 35.57 1.11 -9.99
N PRO A 175 34.35 1.67 -10.05
CA PRO A 175 34.23 3.11 -10.17
C PRO A 175 34.74 3.72 -8.85
N GLU A 176 35.81 4.52 -8.94
CA GLU A 176 36.15 5.46 -7.89
C GLU A 176 34.97 6.42 -7.65
N SER A 177 34.90 6.86 -6.40
CA SER A 177 33.84 7.58 -5.71
C SER A 177 33.16 8.74 -6.44
#